data_AF-A0A1P8NI81-F1
#
_entry.id   AF-A0A1P8NI81-F1
#
_cell.length_a   1.000
_cell.length_b   1.000
_cell.length_c   1.000
_cell.angle_alpha   90.00
_cell.angle_beta   90.00
_cell.angle_gamma   90.00
#
_symmetry.space_group_name_H-M   'P 1'
#
loop_
_entity.id
_entity.type
_entity.pdbx_description
1 polymer ?
#
loop_
_entity_poly.entity_id
_entity_poly.type
_entity_poly.pdbx_seq_one_letter_code
_entity_poly.pdbx_strand_id
1 'polypeptide(L)'
;MSRSLAEQFNVFRVMHHGTHEKQLSNVFAWLLNSTASHELGDAFQRIFLERINDELPGGSRLPLSNYRVVQEVATEANEGISVEAAADIADIVLSRPDAAVVVENFGTSDGHGHDYQRYRLIAFEGVAGV
;
A
#
# COMPACT_ATOMS: atom_id res chain seq x y z
N MET A 1 -7.92 5.93 40.13
CA MET A 1 -8.43 6.14 38.76
C MET A 1 -7.45 5.49 37.79
N SER A 2 -7.79 4.34 37.21
CA SER A 2 -6.97 3.70 36.20
C SER A 2 -7.18 4.44 34.87
N ARG A 3 -6.20 5.24 34.44
CA ARG A 3 -6.10 5.57 33.02
C ARG A 3 -5.94 4.25 32.28
N SER A 4 -6.89 3.94 31.42
CA SER A 4 -6.91 2.71 30.63
C SER A 4 -5.60 2.60 29.84
N LEU A 5 -4.95 1.43 29.87
CA LEU A 5 -3.75 1.13 29.05
C LEU A 5 -3.98 1.46 27.56
N ALA A 6 -5.23 1.45 27.10
CA ALA A 6 -5.62 1.75 25.72
C ALA A 6 -5.35 3.20 25.30
N GLU A 7 -5.28 4.17 26.22
CA GLU A 7 -4.91 5.56 25.88
C GLU A 7 -3.42 5.72 25.54
N GLN A 8 -2.58 4.70 25.80
CA GLN A 8 -1.13 4.79 25.59
C GLN A 8 -0.65 4.06 24.33
N PHE A 9 -1.42 3.11 23.80
CA PHE A 9 -1.06 2.38 22.59
C PHE A 9 -1.51 3.15 21.34
N ASN A 10 -0.55 3.50 20.48
CA ASN A 10 -0.81 4.11 19.19
C ASN A 10 0.02 3.38 18.14
N VAL A 11 -0.66 2.66 17.25
CA VAL A 11 -0.01 1.85 16.19
C VAL A 11 0.89 2.71 15.30
N PHE A 12 0.55 3.97 15.03
CA PHE A 12 1.39 4.89 14.26
C PHE A 12 2.68 5.27 14.98
N ARG A 13 2.67 5.35 16.34
CA ARG A 13 3.90 5.53 17.12
C ARG A 13 4.80 4.29 17.05
N VAL A 14 4.21 3.09 17.04
CA VAL A 14 4.96 1.84 16.86
C VAL A 14 5.56 1.79 15.45
N MET A 15 4.76 2.12 14.43
CA MET A 15 5.21 2.17 13.03
C MET A 15 6.34 3.18 12.81
N HIS A 16 6.36 4.31 13.52
CA HIS A 16 7.47 5.27 13.45
C HIS A 16 8.84 4.67 13.83
N HIS A 17 8.85 3.61 14.64
CA HIS A 17 10.06 2.88 15.01
C HIS A 17 10.34 1.65 14.13
N GLY A 18 9.44 1.32 13.20
CA GLY A 18 9.63 0.24 12.25
C GLY A 18 10.69 0.59 11.22
N THR A 19 11.64 -0.32 11.00
CA THR A 19 12.73 -0.14 10.03
C THR A 19 12.60 -1.06 8.81
N HIS A 20 11.58 -1.91 8.76
CA HIS A 20 11.35 -2.86 7.67
C HIS A 20 10.22 -2.40 6.75
N GLU A 21 10.56 -2.15 5.49
CA GLU A 21 9.66 -1.65 4.44
C GLU A 21 8.38 -2.49 4.35
N LYS A 22 8.54 -3.82 4.26
CA LYS A 22 7.45 -4.79 4.20
C LYS A 22 6.49 -4.75 5.39
N GLN A 23 6.99 -4.55 6.61
CA GLN A 23 6.13 -4.51 7.80
C GLN A 23 5.23 -3.28 7.79
N LEU A 24 5.78 -2.14 7.38
CA LEU A 24 5.02 -0.90 7.23
C LEU A 24 3.99 -1.04 6.11
N SER A 25 4.38 -1.58 4.97
CA SER A 25 3.47 -1.81 3.85
C SER A 25 2.34 -2.77 4.17
N ASN A 26 2.57 -3.83 4.96
CA ASN A 26 1.50 -4.72 5.43
C ASN A 26 0.45 -3.96 6.25
N VAL A 27 0.87 -3.05 7.12
CA VAL A 27 -0.06 -2.26 7.94
C VAL A 27 -0.81 -1.26 7.07
N PHE A 28 -0.15 -0.59 6.12
CA PHE A 28 -0.81 0.31 5.18
C PHE A 28 -1.78 -0.43 4.25
N ALA A 29 -1.39 -1.58 3.70
CA ALA A 29 -2.27 -2.41 2.88
C ALA A 29 -3.49 -2.88 3.66
N TRP A 30 -3.31 -3.26 4.94
CA TRP A 30 -4.41 -3.57 5.85
C TRP A 30 -5.33 -2.36 6.06
N LEU A 31 -4.80 -1.18 6.37
CA LEU A 31 -5.59 0.05 6.60
C LEU A 31 -6.29 0.56 5.33
N LEU A 32 -5.68 0.41 4.15
CA LEU A 32 -6.21 0.87 2.87
C LEU A 32 -7.32 -0.05 2.33
N ASN A 33 -7.38 -1.30 2.79
CA ASN A 33 -8.38 -2.26 2.35
C ASN A 33 -9.69 -2.07 3.12
N SER A 34 -10.69 -1.47 2.46
CA SER A 34 -12.01 -1.19 3.06
C SER A 34 -12.78 -2.41 3.60
N THR A 35 -12.36 -3.62 3.22
CA THR A 35 -12.96 -4.90 3.67
C THR A 35 -12.16 -5.60 4.77
N ALA A 36 -11.05 -5.01 5.22
CA ALA A 36 -10.18 -5.61 6.22
C ALA A 36 -10.74 -5.49 7.65
N SER A 37 -10.10 -6.21 8.56
CA SER A 37 -10.53 -6.38 9.96
C SER A 37 -10.34 -5.16 10.87
N HIS A 38 -9.98 -3.99 10.34
CA HIS A 38 -9.79 -2.77 11.16
C HIS A 38 -11.11 -2.03 11.47
N GLU A 39 -12.25 -2.43 10.89
CA GLU A 39 -13.58 -1.87 11.17
C GLU A 39 -13.74 -0.36 10.86
N LEU A 40 -12.86 0.20 10.02
CA LEU A 40 -12.92 1.63 9.63
C LEU A 40 -13.67 1.86 8.30
N GLY A 41 -14.18 0.78 7.67
CA GLY A 41 -14.72 0.86 6.31
C GLY A 41 -13.69 1.44 5.34
N ASP A 42 -14.12 2.32 4.43
CA ASP A 42 -13.24 3.00 3.48
C ASP A 42 -12.62 4.31 4.01
N ALA A 43 -12.81 4.65 5.29
CA ALA A 43 -12.42 5.97 5.81
C ALA A 43 -10.94 6.30 5.60
N PHE A 44 -10.05 5.33 5.85
CA PHE A 44 -8.61 5.52 5.65
C PHE A 44 -8.26 5.66 4.16
N GLN A 45 -8.83 4.81 3.29
CA GLN A 45 -8.67 4.90 1.83
C GLN A 45 -9.12 6.27 1.31
N ARG A 46 -10.27 6.78 1.80
CA ARG A 46 -10.82 8.09 1.42
C ARG A 46 -9.91 9.24 1.81
N ILE A 47 -9.46 9.27 3.07
CA ILE A 47 -8.53 10.30 3.58
C ILE A 47 -7.23 10.30 2.78
N PHE A 48 -6.71 9.12 2.46
CA PHE A 48 -5.49 8.98 1.67
C PHE A 48 -5.66 9.55 0.25
N LEU A 49 -6.76 9.20 -0.44
CA LEU A 49 -7.05 9.70 -1.79
C LEU A 49 -7.39 11.20 -1.81
N GLU A 50 -8.01 11.72 -0.75
CA GLU A 50 -8.19 13.17 -0.55
C GLU A 50 -6.84 13.88 -0.48
N ARG A 51 -5.91 13.34 0.32
CA ARG A 51 -4.56 13.90 0.45
C ARG A 51 -3.80 13.89 -0.88
N ILE A 52 -3.92 12.84 -1.68
CA ILE A 52 -3.33 12.77 -3.03
C ILE A 52 -3.95 13.84 -3.92
N ASN A 53 -5.28 13.91 -3.94
CA ASN A 53 -6.02 14.87 -4.77
C ASN A 53 -5.66 16.33 -4.47
N ASP A 54 -5.36 16.65 -3.21
CA ASP A 54 -4.92 18.00 -2.81
C ASP A 54 -3.56 18.39 -3.42
N GLU A 55 -2.73 17.41 -3.81
CA GLU A 55 -1.42 17.61 -4.43
C GLU A 55 -1.45 17.46 -5.97
N LEU A 56 -2.57 17.00 -6.54
CA LEU A 56 -2.67 16.82 -7.99
C LEU A 56 -2.84 18.16 -8.72
N PRO A 57 -2.17 18.36 -9.86
CA PRO A 57 -2.31 19.58 -10.63
C PRO A 57 -3.68 19.71 -11.31
N GLY A 58 -4.24 20.92 -11.22
CA GLY A 58 -5.20 21.51 -12.16
C GLY A 58 -6.36 20.63 -12.63
N GLY A 59 -7.36 20.39 -11.76
CA GLY A 59 -8.64 19.78 -12.14
C GLY A 59 -8.64 18.26 -12.29
N SER A 60 -7.45 17.63 -12.27
CA SER A 60 -7.32 16.18 -12.17
C SER A 60 -7.74 15.73 -10.78
N ARG A 61 -8.71 14.82 -10.70
CA ARG A 61 -9.12 14.20 -9.43
C ARG A 61 -9.30 12.71 -9.61
N LEU A 62 -8.66 11.97 -8.73
CA LEU A 62 -8.91 10.56 -8.53
C LEU A 62 -10.27 10.40 -7.83
N PRO A 63 -11.08 9.40 -8.23
CA PRO A 63 -12.19 8.95 -7.41
C PRO A 63 -11.73 8.64 -5.97
N LEU A 64 -12.62 8.76 -5.00
CA LEU A 64 -12.28 8.62 -3.58
C LEU A 64 -12.61 7.25 -2.97
N SER A 65 -13.20 6.34 -3.75
CA SER A 65 -13.69 5.06 -3.25
C SER A 65 -13.67 3.97 -4.31
N ASN A 66 -13.98 2.74 -3.86
CA ASN A 66 -14.05 1.52 -4.66
C ASN A 66 -12.71 1.09 -5.25
N TYR A 67 -11.60 1.41 -4.59
CA TYR A 67 -10.32 0.84 -4.95
C TYR A 67 -10.15 -0.52 -4.30
N ARG A 68 -9.81 -1.51 -5.12
CA ARG A 68 -9.22 -2.76 -4.68
C ARG A 68 -7.77 -2.48 -4.27
N VAL A 69 -7.33 -3.12 -3.20
CA VAL A 69 -5.94 -3.04 -2.73
C VAL A 69 -5.24 -4.35 -3.05
N VAL A 70 -4.07 -4.24 -3.70
CA VAL A 70 -3.14 -5.35 -3.94
C VAL A 70 -1.81 -4.93 -3.38
N GLN A 71 -1.14 -5.85 -2.69
CA GLN A 71 0.26 -5.69 -2.39
C GLN A 71 1.04 -6.52 -3.38
N GLU A 72 2.07 -5.93 -3.95
CA GLU A 72 2.95 -6.67 -4.82
C GLU A 72 3.67 -7.75 -4.01
N VAL A 73 3.65 -8.97 -4.54
CA VAL A 73 4.39 -10.10 -4.02
C VAL A 73 5.29 -10.53 -5.15
N ALA A 74 6.59 -10.64 -4.90
CA ALA A 74 7.46 -11.18 -5.93
C ALA A 74 7.12 -12.65 -6.18
N THR A 75 6.82 -12.95 -7.44
CA THR A 75 6.71 -14.31 -7.93
C THR A 75 8.06 -14.75 -8.47
N GLU A 76 8.80 -15.50 -7.66
CA GLU A 76 10.03 -16.18 -8.08
C GLU A 76 9.74 -17.27 -9.12
N ALA A 77 10.09 -17.03 -10.39
CA ALA A 77 10.66 -18.04 -11.31
C ALA A 77 11.02 -17.51 -12.71
N ASN A 78 10.52 -16.36 -13.18
CA ASN A 78 10.63 -16.01 -14.61
C ASN A 78 11.61 -14.90 -15.00
N GLU A 79 12.22 -14.18 -14.04
CA GLU A 79 13.02 -12.98 -14.38
C GLU A 79 14.44 -12.93 -13.77
N GLY A 80 14.96 -14.05 -13.26
CA GLY A 80 16.36 -14.12 -12.79
C GLY A 80 16.69 -13.26 -11.56
N ILE A 81 15.67 -12.75 -10.89
CA ILE A 81 15.76 -12.16 -9.55
C ILE A 81 15.92 -13.33 -8.55
N SER A 82 16.83 -13.20 -7.58
CA SER A 82 17.02 -14.24 -6.55
C SER A 82 15.91 -14.19 -5.51
N VAL A 83 15.55 -15.37 -4.95
CA VAL A 83 14.55 -15.57 -3.86
C VAL A 83 14.64 -14.54 -2.74
N GLU A 84 15.85 -14.06 -2.48
CA GLU A 84 16.16 -13.07 -1.46
C GLU A 84 15.77 -11.64 -1.87
N ALA A 85 15.93 -11.26 -3.14
CA ALA A 85 15.53 -9.96 -3.70
C ALA A 85 14.02 -9.87 -4.03
N ALA A 86 13.39 -11.02 -4.29
CA ALA A 86 11.95 -11.15 -4.40
C ALA A 86 11.22 -11.02 -3.04
N ALA A 87 11.88 -11.35 -1.93
CA ALA A 87 11.21 -11.42 -0.63
C ALA A 87 10.77 -10.06 -0.06
N ASP A 88 11.24 -8.94 -0.61
CA ASP A 88 11.13 -7.61 0.01
C ASP A 88 10.24 -6.60 -0.75
N ILE A 89 9.57 -7.02 -1.83
CA ILE A 89 8.66 -6.11 -2.53
C ILE A 89 7.46 -5.76 -1.65
N ALA A 90 7.26 -4.45 -1.45
CA ALA A 90 6.33 -3.90 -0.46
C ALA A 90 5.37 -2.86 -1.08
N ASP A 91 5.37 -2.73 -2.41
CA ASP A 91 4.56 -1.77 -3.11
C ASP A 91 3.06 -2.10 -2.99
N ILE A 92 2.25 -1.06 -2.82
CA ILE A 92 0.82 -1.19 -2.67
C ILE A 92 0.16 -0.53 -3.88
N VAL A 93 -0.69 -1.30 -4.57
CA VAL A 93 -1.48 -0.81 -5.69
C VAL A 93 -2.95 -0.71 -5.26
N LEU A 94 -3.48 0.50 -5.29
CA LEU A 94 -4.90 0.75 -5.24
C LEU A 94 -5.41 0.84 -6.68
N SER A 95 -6.37 0.02 -7.08
CA SER A 95 -6.91 0.07 -8.45
C SER A 95 -8.43 -0.04 -8.54
N ARG A 96 -8.94 0.60 -9.58
CA ARG A 96 -10.31 0.54 -10.09
C ARG A 96 -10.28 0.64 -11.62
N PRO A 97 -11.37 0.34 -12.35
CA PRO A 97 -11.32 0.23 -13.81
C PRO A 97 -10.81 1.46 -14.57
N ASP A 98 -10.93 2.65 -13.98
CA ASP A 98 -10.60 3.96 -14.56
C ASP A 98 -9.48 4.70 -13.82
N ALA A 99 -8.91 4.14 -12.74
CA ALA A 99 -7.86 4.81 -11.96
C ALA A 99 -6.98 3.82 -11.18
N ALA A 100 -5.72 4.19 -10.99
CA ALA A 100 -4.78 3.45 -10.15
C ALA A 100 -3.86 4.40 -9.39
N VAL A 101 -3.48 4.01 -8.18
CA VAL A 101 -2.46 4.66 -7.34
C VAL A 101 -1.46 3.59 -6.92
N VAL A 102 -0.18 3.87 -7.12
CA VAL A 102 0.92 3.02 -6.68
C VAL A 102 1.60 3.73 -5.50
N VAL A 103 1.82 3.01 -4.42
CA VAL A 103 2.47 3.49 -3.21
C VAL A 103 3.76 2.70 -3.02
N GLU A 104 4.88 3.36 -3.28
CA GLU A 104 6.22 2.86 -2.96
C GLU A 104 6.60 3.37 -1.56
N ASN A 105 7.07 2.47 -0.69
CA ASN A 105 7.46 2.84 0.66
C ASN A 105 8.95 3.21 0.73
N PHE A 106 9.31 4.31 0.06
CA PHE A 106 10.70 4.73 -0.20
C PHE A 106 11.53 5.15 1.04
N GLY A 107 10.92 5.25 2.22
CA GLY A 107 11.60 5.73 3.44
C GLY A 107 12.77 4.86 3.90
N THR A 108 12.75 3.58 3.52
CA THR A 108 13.82 2.61 3.74
C THR A 108 13.87 1.66 2.54
N SER A 109 14.09 2.20 1.33
CA SER A 109 14.17 1.40 0.11
C SER A 109 15.20 0.28 0.26
N ASP A 110 14.74 -0.97 0.19
CA ASP A 110 15.58 -2.17 0.21
C ASP A 110 16.25 -2.47 -1.15
N GLY A 111 15.98 -1.65 -2.16
CA GLY A 111 16.62 -1.70 -3.47
C GLY A 111 15.87 -2.51 -4.53
N HIS A 112 14.57 -2.82 -4.34
CA HIS A 112 13.75 -3.40 -5.41
C HIS A 112 13.54 -2.41 -6.58
N GLY A 113 13.41 -2.95 -7.79
CA GLY A 113 13.40 -2.18 -9.04
C GLY A 113 12.01 -1.62 -9.38
N HIS A 114 11.97 -0.39 -9.91
CA HIS A 114 10.73 0.29 -10.26
C HIS A 114 10.36 0.00 -11.71
N ASP A 115 9.18 -0.54 -11.98
CA ASP A 115 8.72 -0.83 -13.34
C ASP A 115 7.27 -0.38 -13.55
N TYR A 116 7.12 0.73 -14.29
CA TYR A 116 5.82 1.28 -14.67
C TYR A 116 4.91 0.26 -15.39
N GLN A 117 5.46 -0.57 -16.29
CA GLN A 117 4.66 -1.57 -16.98
C GLN A 117 4.18 -2.65 -16.03
N ARG A 118 5.05 -3.10 -15.11
CA ARG A 118 4.70 -4.04 -14.06
C ARG A 118 3.58 -3.52 -13.16
N TYR A 119 3.67 -2.28 -12.70
CA TYR A 119 2.61 -1.65 -11.91
C TYR A 119 1.30 -1.53 -12.67
N ARG A 120 1.37 -1.20 -13.97
CA ARG A 120 0.19 -1.11 -14.83
C ARG A 120 -0.49 -2.49 -15.00
N LEU A 121 0.28 -3.56 -15.14
CA LEU A 121 -0.25 -4.94 -15.21
C LEU A 121 -0.92 -5.33 -13.88
N ILE A 122 -0.29 -5.07 -12.74
CA ILE A 122 -0.88 -5.33 -11.42
C ILE A 122 -2.19 -4.55 -11.24
N ALA A 123 -2.20 -3.27 -11.61
CA ALA A 123 -3.35 -2.39 -11.44
C ALA A 123 -4.57 -2.82 -12.26
N PHE A 124 -4.38 -3.20 -13.52
CA PHE A 124 -5.49 -3.39 -14.47
C PHE A 124 -5.76 -4.85 -14.85
N GLU A 125 -4.77 -5.74 -14.70
CA GLU A 125 -4.90 -7.15 -15.07
C GLU A 125 -4.97 -8.06 -13.85
N GLY A 126 -4.73 -7.52 -12.64
CA GLY A 126 -4.89 -8.25 -11.38
C GLY A 126 -3.96 -9.45 -11.25
N VAL A 127 -2.85 -9.47 -12.01
CA VAL A 127 -1.82 -10.50 -11.93
C VAL A 127 -1.02 -10.28 -10.65
N ALA A 128 -1.63 -10.62 -9.51
CA ALA A 128 -0.88 -11.17 -8.41
C ALA A 128 -0.52 -12.58 -8.88
N GLY A 129 0.72 -12.78 -9.30
CA GLY A 129 1.17 -14.10 -9.72
C GLY A 129 0.87 -15.12 -8.63
N VAL A 130 0.37 -16.28 -9.06
CA VAL A 130 0.13 -17.46 -8.23
C VAL A 130 1.45 -18.05 -7.78
#